data_AF-A0AAW6I5W9-F1
#
_entry.id   AF-A0AAW6I5W9-F1
#
_cell.length_a   1.000
_cell.length_b   1.000
_cell.length_c   1.000
_cell.angle_alpha   90.00
_cell.angle_beta   90.00
_cell.angle_gamma   90.00
#
_symmetry.space_group_name_H-M   'P 1'
#
loop_
_entity.id
_entity.type
_entity.pdbx_description
1 polymer ?
#
loop_
_entity_poly.entity_id
_entity_poly.type
_entity_poly.pdbx_seq_one_letter_code
_entity_poly.pdbx_strand_id
1 'polypeptide(L)'
;MKADKREIVTFIIAALATLVAVWFFLSKMQKEKETVRTDLYTLVAPASDAILSVNRPAAFTKYILSRNSERDAFASKVPDIYLSIIQNNHDLPWLLLSFHPQGVVFYAQAGNSLAGRIEKNTLQKSFGSFAPQKQKRNGITFTYYPDAGNRFFGYYQHEGIWVASYSKKLLEEVAQIQRNRQSYLFPDQDRLRHSFDRNAPLNLMVQSDSLDLYISLPDSAEWRIRKEWVGADLFMNKNHLCYFGSLPYNSAADSLYTSLGDTLALRLEQAFPQFEVSNQTTRENGRVFYTGCFISKDQ
;
A
#
# COMPACT_ATOMS: atom_id res chain seq x y z
N MET A 1 48.70 -45.22 -12.87
CA MET A 1 47.59 -45.69 -11.99
C MET A 1 47.42 -44.97 -10.64
N LYS A 2 48.38 -44.18 -10.12
CA LYS A 2 48.16 -43.29 -8.95
C LYS A 2 47.70 -41.87 -9.34
N ALA A 3 48.12 -41.38 -10.51
CA ALA A 3 47.71 -40.07 -11.05
C ALA A 3 46.22 -40.03 -11.42
N ASP A 4 45.72 -41.03 -12.16
CA ASP A 4 44.30 -41.11 -12.58
C ASP A 4 43.33 -41.13 -11.39
N LYS A 5 43.68 -41.83 -10.29
CA LYS A 5 42.83 -41.86 -9.09
C LYS A 5 42.70 -40.50 -8.42
N ARG A 6 43.76 -39.69 -8.43
CA ARG A 6 43.75 -38.35 -7.82
C ARG A 6 42.96 -37.36 -8.67
N GLU A 7 43.06 -37.47 -9.99
CA GLU A 7 42.25 -36.68 -10.93
C GLU A 7 40.77 -37.05 -10.86
N ILE A 8 40.42 -38.35 -10.83
CA ILE A 8 39.03 -38.81 -10.66
C ILE A 8 38.44 -38.29 -9.34
N VAL A 9 39.18 -38.38 -8.23
CA VAL A 9 38.72 -37.87 -6.93
C VAL A 9 38.52 -36.35 -6.97
N THR A 10 39.42 -35.60 -7.61
CA THR A 10 39.31 -34.14 -7.75
C THR A 10 38.09 -33.76 -8.59
N PHE A 11 37.82 -34.51 -9.67
CA PHE A 11 36.68 -34.30 -10.54
C PHE A 11 35.35 -34.56 -9.80
N ILE A 12 35.29 -35.63 -8.99
CA ILE A 12 34.11 -35.95 -8.18
C ILE A 12 33.85 -34.86 -7.13
N ILE A 13 34.89 -34.36 -6.45
CA ILE A 13 34.74 -33.29 -5.46
C ILE A 13 34.28 -31.99 -6.12
N ALA A 14 34.85 -31.64 -7.27
CA ALA A 14 34.45 -30.46 -8.04
C ALA A 14 33.00 -30.57 -8.52
N ALA A 15 32.57 -31.74 -9.01
CA ALA A 15 31.20 -32.00 -9.41
C ALA A 15 30.20 -31.94 -8.24
N LEU A 16 30.60 -32.44 -7.05
CA LEU A 16 29.77 -32.33 -5.86
C LEU A 16 29.64 -30.87 -5.41
N ALA A 17 30.73 -30.12 -5.41
CA ALA A 17 30.73 -28.71 -5.03
C ALA A 17 29.87 -27.87 -5.98
N THR A 18 29.92 -28.12 -7.30
CA THR A 18 29.06 -27.44 -8.26
C THR A 18 27.60 -27.83 -8.10
N LEU A 19 27.27 -29.11 -7.85
CA LEU A 19 25.90 -29.54 -7.55
C LEU A 19 25.34 -28.87 -6.29
N VAL A 20 26.13 -28.78 -5.21
CA VAL A 20 25.73 -28.09 -3.98
C VAL A 20 25.55 -26.59 -4.23
N ALA A 21 26.44 -25.95 -4.98
CA ALA A 21 26.30 -24.54 -5.34
C ALA A 21 25.03 -24.31 -6.19
N VAL A 22 24.80 -25.11 -7.23
CA VAL A 22 23.61 -25.02 -8.07
C VAL A 22 22.35 -25.26 -7.24
N TRP A 23 22.33 -26.27 -6.36
CA TRP A 23 21.19 -26.52 -5.49
C TRP A 23 20.94 -25.37 -4.51
N PHE A 24 21.99 -24.76 -3.96
CA PHE A 24 21.89 -23.59 -3.09
C PHE A 24 21.34 -22.37 -3.85
N PHE A 25 21.86 -22.10 -5.06
CA PHE A 25 21.37 -21.01 -5.91
C PHE A 25 19.93 -21.25 -6.37
N LEU A 26 19.57 -22.46 -6.77
CA LEU A 26 18.20 -22.82 -7.15
C LEU A 26 17.26 -22.73 -5.95
N SER A 27 17.66 -23.19 -4.76
CA SER A 27 16.86 -23.05 -3.54
C SER A 27 16.67 -21.58 -3.14
N LYS A 28 17.70 -20.75 -3.31
CA LYS A 28 17.63 -19.30 -3.10
C LYS A 28 16.72 -18.64 -4.13
N MET A 29 16.84 -19.00 -5.40
CA MET A 29 15.96 -18.52 -6.47
C MET A 29 14.53 -19.02 -6.33
N GLN A 30 14.28 -20.23 -5.84
CA GLN A 30 12.93 -20.72 -5.54
C GLN A 30 12.32 -19.95 -4.38
N LYS A 31 13.09 -19.66 -3.32
CA LYS A 31 12.62 -18.77 -2.24
C LYS A 31 12.40 -17.32 -2.71
N GLU A 32 13.19 -16.83 -3.66
CA GLU A 32 13.03 -15.52 -4.31
C GLU A 32 11.98 -15.51 -5.45
N LYS A 33 11.52 -16.68 -5.92
CA LYS A 33 10.43 -16.82 -6.90
C LYS A 33 9.09 -17.19 -6.26
N GLU A 34 9.10 -17.90 -5.13
CA GLU A 34 7.94 -18.14 -4.26
C GLU A 34 7.49 -16.87 -3.54
N THR A 35 8.30 -15.80 -3.54
CA THR A 35 7.75 -14.44 -3.56
C THR A 35 7.05 -14.17 -4.90
N VAL A 36 6.05 -14.99 -5.22
CA VAL A 36 4.92 -14.59 -6.03
C VAL A 36 4.46 -13.31 -5.37
N ARG A 37 4.56 -12.20 -6.10
CA ARG A 37 4.26 -10.84 -5.67
C ARG A 37 2.89 -10.82 -5.00
N THR A 38 2.83 -11.08 -3.69
CA THR A 38 1.58 -11.23 -2.97
C THR A 38 0.86 -9.92 -3.11
N ASP A 39 -0.34 -9.97 -3.69
CA ASP A 39 -1.14 -8.78 -3.90
C ASP A 39 -1.56 -8.24 -2.53
N LEU A 40 -0.96 -7.12 -2.11
CA LEU A 40 -1.17 -6.54 -0.77
C LEU A 40 -2.64 -6.19 -0.53
N TYR A 41 -3.42 -5.91 -1.58
CA TYR A 41 -4.86 -5.63 -1.47
C TYR A 41 -5.64 -6.82 -0.91
N THR A 42 -5.17 -8.05 -1.13
CA THR A 42 -5.83 -9.26 -0.60
C THR A 42 -5.67 -9.43 0.91
N LEU A 43 -4.76 -8.66 1.52
CA LEU A 43 -4.47 -8.68 2.96
C LEU A 43 -5.18 -7.57 3.73
N VAL A 44 -5.91 -6.69 3.04
CA VAL A 44 -6.63 -5.59 3.67
C VAL A 44 -7.72 -6.15 4.57
N ALA A 45 -7.71 -5.75 5.84
CA ALA A 45 -8.75 -6.15 6.79
C ALA A 45 -10.12 -5.58 6.36
N PRO A 46 -11.24 -6.21 6.75
CA PRO A 46 -12.58 -5.70 6.48
C PRO A 46 -12.81 -4.30 7.10
N ALA A 47 -13.79 -3.57 6.57
CA ALA A 47 -14.23 -2.27 7.09
C ALA A 47 -13.11 -1.20 7.14
N SER A 48 -12.29 -1.14 6.08
CA SER A 48 -11.39 -0.01 5.87
C SER A 48 -12.18 1.20 5.38
N ASP A 49 -11.83 2.40 5.83
CA ASP A 49 -12.41 3.67 5.38
C ASP A 49 -11.67 4.24 4.17
N ALA A 50 -10.40 3.88 4.01
CA ALA A 50 -9.56 4.27 2.88
C ALA A 50 -8.43 3.27 2.64
N ILE A 51 -7.94 3.22 1.41
CA ILE A 51 -6.76 2.45 1.01
C ILE A 51 -5.86 3.36 0.18
N LEU A 52 -4.61 3.53 0.60
CA LEU A 52 -3.59 4.30 -0.10
C LEU A 52 -2.48 3.36 -0.57
N SER A 53 -2.36 3.18 -1.87
CA SER A 53 -1.22 2.50 -2.49
C SER A 53 -0.12 3.51 -2.77
N VAL A 54 1.09 3.20 -2.31
CA VAL A 54 2.29 3.95 -2.64
C VAL A 54 3.08 3.13 -3.67
N ASN A 55 2.83 3.39 -4.94
CA ASN A 55 3.40 2.62 -6.04
C ASN A 55 4.90 2.93 -6.23
N ARG A 56 5.28 4.19 -5.97
CA ARG A 56 6.65 4.69 -6.16
C ARG A 56 7.13 5.40 -4.90
N PRO A 57 7.54 4.67 -3.84
CA PRO A 57 7.99 5.25 -2.57
C PRO A 57 9.08 6.31 -2.72
N ALA A 58 10.04 6.10 -3.62
CA ALA A 58 11.09 7.10 -3.90
C ALA A 58 10.52 8.41 -4.48
N ALA A 59 9.51 8.35 -5.34
CA ALA A 59 8.85 9.55 -5.88
C ALA A 59 7.99 10.24 -4.82
N PHE A 60 7.27 9.45 -4.01
CA PHE A 60 6.50 9.96 -2.87
C PHE A 60 7.40 10.72 -1.89
N THR A 61 8.53 10.14 -1.49
CA THR A 61 9.51 10.81 -0.62
C THR A 61 10.10 12.06 -1.26
N LYS A 62 10.56 11.98 -2.52
CA LYS A 62 11.29 13.07 -3.16
C LYS A 62 10.42 14.27 -3.52
N TYR A 63 9.20 14.04 -3.99
CA TYR A 63 8.37 15.09 -4.58
C TYR A 63 7.21 15.53 -3.68
N ILE A 64 6.70 14.66 -2.82
CA ILE A 64 5.54 14.95 -1.97
C ILE A 64 5.99 15.18 -0.52
N LEU A 65 6.62 14.18 0.13
CA LEU A 65 7.02 14.30 1.55
C LEU A 65 8.19 15.25 1.81
N SER A 66 8.89 15.71 0.77
CA SER A 66 9.95 16.71 0.89
C SER A 66 9.41 18.14 1.12
N ARG A 67 8.10 18.34 0.96
CA ARG A 67 7.42 19.61 1.13
C ARG A 67 6.67 19.62 2.44
N ASN A 68 6.84 20.67 3.24
CA ASN A 68 6.30 20.71 4.60
C ASN A 68 4.77 20.62 4.62
N SER A 69 4.06 21.40 3.80
CA SER A 69 2.60 21.39 3.72
C SER A 69 2.03 20.00 3.45
N GLU A 70 2.55 19.30 2.45
CA GLU A 70 2.11 17.96 2.07
C GLU A 70 2.53 16.93 3.11
N ARG A 71 3.77 16.99 3.60
CA ARG A 71 4.24 16.10 4.66
C ARG A 71 3.34 16.19 5.90
N ASP A 72 3.03 17.40 6.34
CA ASP A 72 2.20 17.64 7.52
C ASP A 72 0.75 17.18 7.27
N ALA A 73 0.26 17.27 6.04
CA ALA A 73 -1.01 16.69 5.63
C ALA A 73 -1.05 15.17 5.73
N PHE A 74 -0.04 14.49 5.22
CA PHE A 74 0.07 13.04 5.39
C PHE A 74 0.28 12.66 6.85
N ALA A 75 1.10 13.38 7.61
CA ALA A 75 1.35 13.13 9.04
C ALA A 75 0.08 13.27 9.90
N SER A 76 -0.88 14.10 9.49
CA SER A 76 -2.17 14.23 10.17
C SER A 76 -3.05 12.95 10.12
N LYS A 77 -2.79 12.06 9.16
CA LYS A 77 -3.56 10.81 8.96
C LYS A 77 -2.71 9.54 9.06
N VAL A 78 -1.42 9.63 8.76
CA VAL A 78 -0.48 8.51 8.71
C VAL A 78 0.49 8.66 9.88
N PRO A 79 0.63 7.64 10.75
CA PRO A 79 1.61 7.67 11.83
C PRO A 79 3.03 8.02 11.34
N ASP A 80 3.71 8.94 12.03
CA ASP A 80 5.05 9.44 11.67
C ASP A 80 6.09 8.34 11.48
N ILE A 81 5.97 7.25 12.26
CA ILE A 81 6.85 6.10 12.12
C ILE A 81 6.74 5.45 10.73
N TYR A 82 5.55 5.42 10.13
CA TYR A 82 5.36 4.89 8.77
C TYR A 82 5.97 5.80 7.73
N LEU A 83 5.80 7.12 7.86
CA LEU A 83 6.45 8.09 6.98
C LEU A 83 7.98 7.98 7.09
N SER A 84 8.50 7.81 8.30
CA SER A 84 9.92 7.58 8.58
C SER A 84 10.43 6.29 7.92
N ILE A 85 9.66 5.20 7.96
CA ILE A 85 10.00 3.95 7.27
C ILE A 85 10.13 4.19 5.76
N ILE A 86 9.18 4.91 5.16
CA ILE A 86 9.17 5.23 3.72
C ILE A 86 10.38 6.10 3.34
N GLN A 87 10.70 7.11 4.16
CA GLN A 87 11.79 8.05 3.91
C GLN A 87 13.17 7.40 4.08
N ASN A 88 13.35 6.58 5.11
CA ASN A 88 14.65 6.00 5.48
C ASN A 88 15.04 4.75 4.68
N ASN A 89 14.15 4.23 3.83
CA ASN A 89 14.37 3.00 3.07
C ASN A 89 14.04 3.23 1.58
N HIS A 90 14.96 3.86 0.85
CA HIS A 90 14.75 4.30 -0.55
C HIS A 90 14.45 3.17 -1.55
N ASP A 91 14.82 1.93 -1.23
CA ASP A 91 14.60 0.76 -2.07
C ASP A 91 13.35 -0.04 -1.67
N LEU A 92 12.47 0.56 -0.85
CA LEU A 92 11.15 0.00 -0.61
C LEU A 92 10.42 -0.21 -1.94
N PRO A 93 9.93 -1.44 -2.20
CA PRO A 93 9.01 -1.65 -3.30
C PRO A 93 7.66 -1.00 -2.96
N TRP A 94 6.70 -1.13 -3.87
CA TRP A 94 5.34 -0.66 -3.62
C TRP A 94 4.80 -1.21 -2.28
N LEU A 95 4.04 -0.38 -1.59
CA LEU A 95 3.48 -0.63 -0.28
C LEU A 95 2.04 -0.12 -0.21
N LEU A 96 1.30 -0.59 0.79
CA LEU A 96 -0.11 -0.26 0.98
C LEU A 96 -0.31 0.27 2.40
N LEU A 97 -1.18 1.25 2.54
CA LEU A 97 -1.74 1.69 3.81
C LEU A 97 -3.26 1.47 3.77
N SER A 98 -3.82 0.78 4.75
CA SER A 98 -5.27 0.72 4.94
C SER A 98 -5.66 1.44 6.22
N PHE A 99 -6.68 2.29 6.12
CA PHE A 99 -7.19 3.12 7.19
C PHE A 99 -8.46 2.49 7.74
N HIS A 100 -8.56 2.35 9.06
CA HIS A 100 -9.68 1.74 9.76
C HIS A 100 -10.05 2.60 10.97
N PRO A 101 -11.27 2.45 11.52
CA PRO A 101 -11.65 3.14 12.74
C PRO A 101 -10.73 2.86 13.94
N GLN A 102 -10.07 1.69 13.95
CA GLN A 102 -9.16 1.26 15.01
C GLN A 102 -7.70 1.70 14.78
N GLY A 103 -7.37 2.27 13.61
CA GLY A 103 -6.03 2.70 13.26
C GLY A 103 -5.60 2.34 11.83
N VAL A 104 -4.32 2.56 11.54
CA VAL A 104 -3.74 2.35 10.21
C VAL A 104 -2.87 1.09 10.18
N VAL A 105 -3.01 0.30 9.13
CA VAL A 105 -2.15 -0.86 8.87
C VAL A 105 -1.21 -0.54 7.70
N PHE A 106 0.07 -0.79 7.90
CA PHE A 106 1.12 -0.66 6.90
C PHE A 106 1.48 -2.05 6.36
N TYR A 107 1.52 -2.20 5.04
CA TYR A 107 1.89 -3.44 4.37
C TYR A 107 3.02 -3.16 3.39
N ALA A 108 4.11 -3.91 3.46
CA ALA A 108 5.17 -3.85 2.46
C ALA A 108 5.62 -5.25 2.05
N GLN A 109 5.95 -5.39 0.78
CA GLN A 109 6.70 -6.54 0.29
C GLN A 109 8.14 -6.42 0.78
N ALA A 110 8.46 -7.05 1.90
CA ALA A 110 9.77 -6.99 2.52
C ALA A 110 10.24 -8.38 2.95
N GLY A 111 11.18 -8.91 2.16
CA GLY A 111 11.97 -10.08 2.56
C GLY A 111 12.90 -9.75 3.74
N ASN A 112 13.56 -10.79 4.27
CA ASN A 112 14.34 -10.70 5.52
C ASN A 112 15.39 -9.57 5.51
N SER A 113 16.03 -9.31 4.38
CA SER A 113 17.02 -8.23 4.24
C SER A 113 16.39 -6.84 4.44
N LEU A 114 15.27 -6.55 3.77
CA LEU A 114 14.58 -5.27 3.88
C LEU A 114 13.94 -5.11 5.27
N ALA A 115 13.34 -6.17 5.82
CA ALA A 115 12.80 -6.15 7.19
C ALA A 115 13.88 -5.82 8.24
N GLY A 116 15.06 -6.43 8.13
CA GLY A 116 16.20 -6.12 9.00
C GLY A 116 16.71 -4.68 8.84
N ARG A 117 16.66 -4.11 7.63
CA ARG A 117 16.98 -2.70 7.40
C ARG A 117 15.95 -1.76 8.01
N ILE A 118 14.65 -2.03 7.87
CA ILE A 118 13.59 -1.25 8.51
C ILE A 118 13.82 -1.19 10.03
N GLU A 119 14.12 -2.34 10.64
CA GLU A 119 14.41 -2.45 12.07
C GLU A 119 15.62 -1.60 12.47
N LYS A 120 16.77 -1.79 11.80
CA LYS A 120 18.02 -1.09 12.11
C LYS A 120 17.97 0.42 11.81
N ASN A 121 17.42 0.80 10.67
CA ASN A 121 17.49 2.18 10.18
C ASN A 121 16.44 3.08 10.82
N THR A 122 15.30 2.51 11.23
CA THR A 122 14.13 3.28 11.68
C THR A 122 13.65 2.87 13.06
N LEU A 123 13.27 1.60 13.27
CA LEU A 123 12.59 1.19 14.50
C LEU A 123 13.50 1.29 15.74
N GLN A 124 14.74 0.80 15.66
CA GLN A 124 15.69 0.89 16.77
C GLN A 124 16.05 2.33 17.12
N LYS A 125 16.07 3.24 16.14
CA LYS A 125 16.31 4.66 16.42
C LYS A 125 15.11 5.35 17.07
N SER A 126 13.91 4.91 16.71
CA SER A 126 12.66 5.52 17.18
C SER A 126 12.21 4.98 18.55
N PHE A 127 12.43 3.68 18.80
CA PHE A 127 11.93 2.97 19.99
C PHE A 127 13.02 2.31 20.84
N GLY A 128 14.30 2.47 20.47
CA GLY A 128 15.42 1.71 21.06
C GLY A 128 15.70 1.95 22.54
N SER A 129 14.98 2.88 23.18
CA SER A 129 15.05 3.09 24.63
C SER A 129 14.59 1.86 25.43
N PHE A 130 13.74 1.00 24.85
CA PHE A 130 13.26 -0.22 25.49
C PHE A 130 13.35 -1.42 24.55
N ALA A 131 13.62 -2.58 25.14
CA ALA A 131 13.66 -3.83 24.37
C ALA A 131 12.25 -4.19 23.87
N PRO A 132 12.10 -4.58 22.59
CA PRO A 132 10.82 -5.02 22.07
C PRO A 132 10.40 -6.36 22.68
N GLN A 133 9.10 -6.55 22.87
CA GLN A 133 8.52 -7.82 23.29
C GLN A 133 8.15 -8.66 22.07
N LYS A 134 8.55 -9.93 22.07
CA LYS A 134 8.21 -10.89 21.01
C LYS A 134 7.17 -11.88 21.50
N GLN A 135 6.12 -12.09 20.71
CA GLN A 135 5.05 -13.04 20.99
C GLN A 135 4.85 -13.93 19.77
N LYS A 136 4.93 -15.26 19.95
CA LYS A 136 4.61 -16.21 18.89
C LYS A 136 3.16 -16.63 19.02
N ARG A 137 2.37 -16.39 17.99
CA ARG A 137 0.97 -16.84 17.89
C ARG A 137 0.78 -17.50 16.54
N ASN A 138 0.18 -18.69 16.52
CA ASN A 138 -0.19 -19.34 15.27
C ASN A 138 0.99 -19.46 14.28
N GLY A 139 2.20 -19.74 14.78
CA GLY A 139 3.41 -19.86 13.95
C GLY A 139 4.02 -18.53 13.47
N ILE A 140 3.36 -17.40 13.66
CA ILE A 140 3.84 -16.06 13.31
C ILE A 140 4.41 -15.39 14.56
N THR A 141 5.57 -14.74 14.42
CA THR A 141 6.20 -13.99 15.51
C THR A 141 5.87 -12.51 15.35
N PHE A 142 5.14 -11.98 16.33
CA PHE A 142 4.81 -10.57 16.45
C PHE A 142 5.85 -9.91 17.35
N THR A 143 6.28 -8.71 16.98
CA THR A 143 7.23 -7.90 17.74
C THR A 143 6.57 -6.57 18.08
N TYR A 144 6.59 -6.20 19.36
CA TYR A 144 5.94 -5.01 19.88
C TYR A 144 6.98 -4.10 20.54
N TYR A 145 7.09 -2.88 20.04
CA TYR A 145 7.86 -1.80 20.64
C TYR A 145 6.94 -0.94 21.50
N PRO A 146 7.30 -0.64 22.76
CA PRO A 146 6.59 0.36 23.55
C PRO A 146 6.82 1.75 22.95
N ASP A 147 5.77 2.55 22.92
CA ASP A 147 5.76 3.92 22.43
C ASP A 147 5.12 4.85 23.48
N ALA A 148 5.28 6.16 23.29
CA ALA A 148 4.72 7.17 24.18
C ALA A 148 3.18 7.05 24.32
N GLY A 149 2.66 7.45 25.48
CA GLY A 149 1.21 7.48 25.73
C GLY A 149 0.55 6.11 25.86
N ASN A 150 1.26 5.11 26.43
CA ASN A 150 0.79 3.74 26.60
C ASN A 150 0.39 3.06 25.28
N ARG A 151 1.04 3.42 24.19
CA ARG A 151 0.84 2.83 22.87
C ARG A 151 1.92 1.79 22.60
N PHE A 152 1.60 0.84 21.74
CA PHE A 152 2.55 -0.18 21.30
C PHE A 152 2.55 -0.24 19.79
N PHE A 153 3.72 -0.06 19.20
CA PHE A 153 3.94 -0.30 17.78
C PHE A 153 4.19 -1.79 17.56
N GLY A 154 3.27 -2.47 16.87
CA GLY A 154 3.41 -3.89 16.55
C GLY A 154 3.76 -4.12 15.08
N TYR A 155 4.61 -5.11 14.81
CA TYR A 155 4.79 -5.64 13.46
C TYR A 155 5.01 -7.15 13.45
N TYR A 156 4.79 -7.76 12.30
CA TYR A 156 5.23 -9.13 12.01
C TYR A 156 5.77 -9.22 10.58
N GLN A 157 6.52 -10.29 10.31
CA GLN A 157 6.93 -10.65 8.97
C GLN A 157 6.54 -12.11 8.69
N HIS A 158 5.83 -12.34 7.59
CA HIS A 158 5.41 -13.67 7.17
C HIS A 158 5.35 -13.76 5.65
N GLU A 159 5.89 -14.84 5.07
CA GLU A 159 5.89 -15.09 3.61
C GLU A 159 6.38 -13.91 2.76
N GLY A 160 7.41 -13.19 3.23
CA GLY A 160 7.98 -12.05 2.50
C GLY A 160 7.16 -10.76 2.58
N ILE A 161 6.09 -10.73 3.38
CA ILE A 161 5.31 -9.54 3.68
C ILE A 161 5.61 -9.08 5.09
N TRP A 162 5.80 -7.77 5.24
CA TRP A 162 5.99 -7.09 6.51
C TRP A 162 4.78 -6.21 6.78
N VAL A 163 4.15 -6.42 7.92
CA VAL A 163 2.90 -5.74 8.30
C VAL A 163 3.10 -5.07 9.66
N ALA A 164 2.66 -3.81 9.79
CA ALA A 164 2.70 -3.09 11.05
C ALA A 164 1.39 -2.37 11.36
N SER A 165 1.07 -2.29 12.66
CA SER A 165 -0.06 -1.52 13.18
C SER A 165 0.15 -1.13 14.64
N TYR A 166 -0.41 0.01 15.05
CA TYR A 166 -0.62 0.31 16.48
C TYR A 166 -1.81 -0.46 17.06
N SER A 167 -2.70 -1.01 16.23
CA SER A 167 -3.80 -1.86 16.68
C SER A 167 -3.35 -3.32 16.68
N LYS A 168 -3.23 -3.89 17.88
CA LYS A 168 -2.98 -5.34 18.04
C LYS A 168 -4.05 -6.17 17.35
N LYS A 169 -5.32 -5.75 17.43
CA LYS A 169 -6.44 -6.46 16.82
C LYS A 169 -6.30 -6.51 15.29
N LEU A 170 -6.05 -5.36 14.65
CA LEU A 170 -5.85 -5.32 13.19
C LEU A 170 -4.63 -6.15 12.76
N LEU A 171 -3.53 -6.07 13.52
CA LEU A 171 -2.32 -6.82 13.20
C LEU A 171 -2.53 -8.35 13.25
N GLU A 172 -3.27 -8.84 14.25
CA GLU A 172 -3.60 -10.26 14.38
C GLU A 172 -4.64 -10.70 13.34
N GLU A 173 -5.60 -9.84 13.00
CA GLU A 173 -6.60 -10.11 11.96
C GLU A 173 -5.96 -10.24 10.58
N VAL A 174 -5.05 -9.33 10.21
CA VAL A 174 -4.32 -9.40 8.94
C VAL A 174 -3.43 -10.66 8.88
N ALA A 175 -2.79 -11.03 9.99
CA ALA A 175 -2.04 -12.28 10.06
C ALA A 175 -2.95 -13.50 9.82
N GLN A 176 -4.17 -13.50 10.35
CA GLN A 176 -5.13 -14.57 10.14
C GLN A 176 -5.62 -14.62 8.67
N ILE A 177 -5.90 -13.46 8.08
CA ILE A 177 -6.24 -13.31 6.65
C ILE A 177 -5.16 -13.94 5.77
N GLN A 178 -3.90 -13.58 6.02
CA GLN A 178 -2.76 -14.09 5.28
C GLN A 178 -2.65 -15.61 5.37
N ARG A 179 -2.81 -16.19 6.57
CA ARG A 179 -2.75 -17.65 6.76
C ARG A 179 -3.91 -18.40 6.10
N ASN A 180 -5.11 -17.84 6.18
CA ASN A 180 -6.31 -18.44 5.60
C ASN A 180 -6.38 -18.27 4.07
N ARG A 181 -5.54 -17.38 3.50
CA ARG A 181 -5.57 -17.00 2.08
C ARG A 181 -6.96 -16.53 1.62
N GLN A 182 -7.68 -15.89 2.54
CA GLN A 182 -9.04 -15.41 2.31
C GLN A 182 -9.01 -13.89 2.12
N SER A 183 -9.27 -13.43 0.89
CA SER A 183 -9.41 -12.01 0.60
C SER A 183 -10.79 -11.50 1.03
N TYR A 184 -10.82 -10.33 1.65
CA TYR A 184 -12.04 -9.58 1.98
C TYR A 184 -12.26 -8.36 1.07
N LEU A 185 -11.44 -8.22 0.02
CA LEU A 185 -11.55 -7.16 -0.97
C LEU A 185 -12.87 -7.29 -1.73
N PHE A 186 -13.66 -6.22 -1.78
CA PHE A 186 -14.93 -6.21 -2.52
C PHE A 186 -14.69 -6.19 -4.05
N PRO A 187 -15.61 -6.75 -4.85
CA PRO A 187 -15.49 -6.73 -6.32
C PRO A 187 -15.32 -5.32 -6.90
N ASP A 188 -15.98 -4.32 -6.34
CA ASP A 188 -15.89 -2.93 -6.82
C ASP A 188 -14.55 -2.28 -6.44
N GLN A 189 -14.01 -2.60 -5.27
CA GLN A 189 -12.64 -2.22 -4.90
C GLN A 189 -11.62 -2.87 -5.84
N ASP A 190 -11.82 -4.16 -6.16
CA ASP A 190 -10.97 -4.88 -7.10
C ASP A 190 -11.05 -4.30 -8.51
N ARG A 191 -12.23 -3.91 -8.99
CA ARG A 191 -12.38 -3.23 -10.28
C ARG A 191 -11.74 -1.85 -10.27
N LEU A 192 -11.96 -1.04 -9.22
CA LEU A 192 -11.45 0.31 -9.10
C LEU A 192 -9.92 0.35 -9.10
N ARG A 193 -9.25 -0.51 -8.31
CA ARG A 193 -7.78 -0.54 -8.27
C ARG A 193 -7.13 -0.85 -9.62
N HIS A 194 -7.81 -1.58 -10.50
CA HIS A 194 -7.31 -1.88 -11.84
C HIS A 194 -7.45 -0.70 -12.82
N SER A 195 -8.24 0.32 -12.46
CA SER A 195 -8.42 1.52 -13.27
C SER A 195 -7.32 2.58 -13.08
N PHE A 196 -6.51 2.45 -12.02
CA PHE A 196 -5.48 3.42 -11.66
C PHE A 196 -4.24 3.35 -12.54
N ASP A 197 -3.59 4.50 -12.73
CA ASP A 197 -2.25 4.53 -13.32
C ASP A 197 -1.21 3.99 -12.32
N ARG A 198 -0.60 2.87 -12.68
CA ARG A 198 0.47 2.24 -11.89
C ARG A 198 1.75 3.09 -11.84
N ASN A 199 1.89 4.06 -12.74
CA ASN A 199 3.03 4.98 -12.77
C ASN A 199 2.83 6.21 -11.87
N ALA A 200 1.58 6.49 -11.47
CA ALA A 200 1.32 7.52 -10.48
C ALA A 200 2.03 7.19 -9.17
N PRO A 201 2.63 8.17 -8.47
CA PRO A 201 3.30 7.91 -7.20
C PRO A 201 2.39 7.23 -6.17
N LEU A 202 1.14 7.66 -6.10
CA LEU A 202 0.13 7.17 -5.18
C LEU A 202 -1.19 6.87 -5.92
N ASN A 203 -1.93 5.86 -5.45
CA ASN A 203 -3.36 5.73 -5.76
C ASN A 203 -4.15 5.69 -4.45
N LEU A 204 -5.24 6.43 -4.40
CA LEU A 204 -6.11 6.51 -3.24
C LEU A 204 -7.48 5.95 -3.59
N MET A 205 -8.02 5.12 -2.72
CA MET A 205 -9.41 4.68 -2.69
C MET A 205 -10.00 5.14 -1.36
N VAL A 206 -11.17 5.76 -1.38
CA VAL A 206 -11.84 6.28 -0.16
C VAL A 206 -13.27 5.82 -0.14
N GLN A 207 -13.73 5.49 1.07
CA GLN A 207 -15.10 5.16 1.32
C GLN A 207 -16.02 6.40 1.17
N SER A 208 -17.20 6.24 0.57
CA SER A 208 -18.22 7.27 0.40
C SER A 208 -19.60 6.68 0.66
N ASP A 209 -20.03 6.76 1.92
CA ASP A 209 -21.35 6.32 2.39
C ASP A 209 -22.52 7.06 1.72
N SER A 210 -22.25 8.20 1.08
CA SER A 210 -23.24 9.09 0.46
C SER A 210 -23.48 8.81 -1.04
N LEU A 211 -22.80 7.81 -1.62
CA LEU A 211 -22.89 7.47 -3.04
C LEU A 211 -23.50 6.08 -3.21
N ASP A 212 -24.81 5.94 -3.00
CA ASP A 212 -25.58 4.77 -3.45
C ASP A 212 -26.46 5.19 -4.63
N LEU A 213 -25.87 5.19 -5.83
CA LEU A 213 -26.56 5.59 -7.07
C LEU A 213 -26.93 4.33 -7.86
N TYR A 214 -28.23 4.04 -7.91
CA TYR A 214 -28.80 3.02 -8.78
C TYR A 214 -29.44 3.70 -9.98
N ILE A 215 -28.88 3.47 -11.16
CA ILE A 215 -29.40 3.99 -12.42
C ILE A 215 -29.76 2.81 -13.30
N SER A 216 -31.06 2.63 -13.54
CA SER A 216 -31.55 1.73 -14.58
C SER A 216 -31.43 2.47 -15.92
N LEU A 217 -30.64 1.92 -16.84
CA LEU A 217 -30.44 2.50 -18.16
C LEU A 217 -31.47 1.91 -19.15
N PRO A 218 -31.86 2.65 -20.21
CA PRO A 218 -32.88 2.21 -21.15
C PRO A 218 -32.54 0.92 -21.92
N ASP A 219 -31.26 0.56 -22.00
CA ASP A 219 -30.72 -0.60 -22.70
C ASP A 219 -30.61 -1.85 -21.81
N SER A 220 -31.29 -1.87 -20.66
CA SER A 220 -31.19 -2.93 -19.63
C SER A 220 -29.81 -3.03 -18.97
N ALA A 221 -28.87 -2.13 -19.28
CA ALA A 221 -27.65 -2.03 -18.51
C ALA A 221 -27.98 -1.43 -17.14
N GLU A 222 -27.51 -2.06 -16.07
CA GLU A 222 -27.61 -1.50 -14.73
C GLU A 222 -26.32 -0.72 -14.43
N TRP A 223 -26.42 0.60 -14.30
CA TRP A 223 -25.35 1.40 -13.70
C TRP A 223 -25.55 1.40 -12.19
N ARG A 224 -24.73 0.60 -11.52
CA ARG A 224 -24.66 0.54 -10.07
C ARG A 224 -23.37 1.18 -9.63
N ILE A 225 -23.45 2.40 -9.09
CA ILE A 225 -22.48 2.83 -8.09
C ILE A 225 -23.00 2.24 -6.78
N ARG A 226 -22.91 0.91 -6.70
CA ARG A 226 -23.20 0.19 -5.47
C ARG A 226 -22.06 0.50 -4.54
N LYS A 227 -22.41 1.05 -3.39
CA LYS A 227 -21.56 1.06 -2.21
C LYS A 227 -20.11 1.47 -2.45
N GLU A 228 -19.89 2.71 -2.04
CA GLU A 228 -18.87 3.02 -1.06
C GLU A 228 -17.50 3.42 -1.60
N TRP A 229 -17.03 3.19 -2.84
CA TRP A 229 -15.62 3.54 -3.15
C TRP A 229 -15.41 4.44 -4.36
N VAL A 230 -14.76 5.58 -4.13
CA VAL A 230 -14.20 6.47 -5.17
C VAL A 230 -12.69 6.45 -5.09
N GLY A 231 -12.01 6.76 -6.19
CA GLY A 231 -10.55 6.75 -6.18
C GLY A 231 -9.92 7.66 -7.21
N ALA A 232 -8.67 8.00 -6.94
CA ALA A 232 -7.86 8.86 -7.79
C ALA A 232 -6.36 8.55 -7.65
N ASP A 233 -5.64 8.82 -8.72
CA ASP A 233 -4.19 8.87 -8.77
C ASP A 233 -3.72 10.19 -8.17
N LEU A 234 -2.76 10.18 -7.24
CA LEU A 234 -2.18 11.40 -6.67
C LEU A 234 -0.73 11.57 -7.12
N PHE A 235 -0.40 12.78 -7.58
CA PHE A 235 0.90 13.11 -8.13
C PHE A 235 1.21 14.60 -7.99
N MET A 236 2.48 14.97 -8.11
CA MET A 236 2.88 16.37 -8.16
C MET A 236 2.85 16.88 -9.59
N ASN A 237 2.24 18.05 -9.79
CA ASN A 237 2.27 18.79 -11.05
C ASN A 237 2.50 20.27 -10.79
N LYS A 238 3.48 20.89 -11.46
CA LYS A 238 3.82 22.32 -11.31
C LYS A 238 3.79 22.79 -9.85
N ASN A 239 4.45 22.04 -8.96
CA ASN A 239 4.52 22.31 -7.52
C ASN A 239 3.19 22.30 -6.75
N HIS A 240 2.18 21.60 -7.25
CA HIS A 240 0.95 21.32 -6.53
C HIS A 240 0.75 19.81 -6.45
N LEU A 241 0.28 19.32 -5.31
CA LEU A 241 -0.29 17.99 -5.25
C LEU A 241 -1.58 18.03 -6.06
N CYS A 242 -1.78 17.07 -6.95
CA CYS A 242 -2.95 16.99 -7.81
C CYS A 242 -3.49 15.57 -7.82
N TYR A 243 -4.76 15.44 -8.18
CA TYR A 243 -5.43 14.17 -8.35
C TYR A 243 -5.96 14.03 -9.77
N PHE A 244 -6.04 12.78 -10.22
CA PHE A 244 -6.65 12.39 -11.49
C PHE A 244 -7.48 11.12 -11.27
N GLY A 245 -8.77 11.19 -11.58
CA GLY A 245 -9.68 10.05 -11.59
C GLY A 245 -10.33 9.91 -12.95
N SER A 246 -10.77 8.70 -13.30
CA SER A 246 -11.54 8.50 -14.53
C SER A 246 -12.61 7.43 -14.38
N LEU A 247 -13.75 7.66 -15.02
CA LEU A 247 -14.86 6.72 -15.10
C LEU A 247 -15.30 6.51 -16.56
N PRO A 248 -15.81 5.32 -16.92
CA PRO A 248 -16.49 5.13 -18.19
C PRO A 248 -17.66 6.11 -18.32
N TYR A 249 -17.79 6.74 -19.49
CA TYR A 249 -18.92 7.65 -19.75
C TYR A 249 -20.17 6.86 -20.15
N ASN A 250 -21.31 7.32 -19.63
CA ASN A 250 -22.64 6.84 -19.95
C ASN A 250 -23.59 8.04 -20.02
N SER A 251 -24.26 8.19 -21.16
CA SER A 251 -25.14 9.35 -21.41
C SER A 251 -26.34 9.45 -20.49
N ALA A 252 -26.82 8.34 -19.92
CA ALA A 252 -27.94 8.39 -18.99
C ALA A 252 -27.51 8.70 -17.54
N ALA A 253 -26.21 8.81 -17.26
CA ALA A 253 -25.65 9.26 -15.99
C ALA A 253 -24.96 10.63 -16.08
N ASP A 254 -25.14 11.36 -17.20
CA ASP A 254 -24.38 12.57 -17.52
C ASP A 254 -24.45 13.64 -16.41
N SER A 255 -25.62 13.83 -15.81
CA SER A 255 -25.84 14.80 -14.73
C SER A 255 -25.19 14.42 -13.40
N LEU A 256 -24.70 13.20 -13.23
CA LEU A 256 -24.14 12.71 -11.96
C LEU A 256 -22.63 12.82 -11.90
N TYR A 257 -21.96 12.96 -13.05
CA TYR A 257 -20.51 13.00 -13.10
C TYR A 257 -19.94 14.19 -12.35
N THR A 258 -20.50 15.39 -12.52
CA THR A 258 -20.08 16.57 -11.76
C THR A 258 -20.21 16.32 -10.26
N SER A 259 -21.33 15.78 -9.80
CA SER A 259 -21.56 15.45 -8.39
C SER A 259 -20.56 14.42 -7.83
N LEU A 260 -20.13 13.46 -8.66
CA LEU A 260 -19.10 12.48 -8.28
C LEU A 260 -17.73 13.15 -8.12
N GLY A 261 -17.37 14.04 -9.04
CA GLY A 261 -16.15 14.85 -8.94
C GLY A 261 -16.15 15.72 -7.68
N ASP A 262 -17.26 16.40 -7.42
CA ASP A 262 -17.40 17.27 -6.24
C ASP A 262 -17.37 16.47 -4.93
N THR A 263 -17.97 15.28 -4.93
CA THR A 263 -17.88 14.37 -3.78
C THR A 263 -16.44 13.95 -3.52
N LEU A 264 -15.69 13.58 -4.57
CA LEU A 264 -14.28 13.23 -4.43
C LEU A 264 -13.47 14.42 -3.88
N ALA A 265 -13.64 15.61 -4.45
CA ALA A 265 -12.93 16.81 -3.99
C ALA A 265 -13.23 17.12 -2.51
N LEU A 266 -14.51 17.09 -2.11
CA LEU A 266 -14.92 17.29 -0.73
C LEU A 266 -14.30 16.25 0.22
N ARG A 267 -14.23 14.98 -0.18
CA ARG A 267 -13.58 13.93 0.62
C ARG A 267 -12.09 14.17 0.76
N LEU A 268 -11.42 14.64 -0.29
CA LEU A 268 -10.01 15.01 -0.25
C LEU A 268 -9.76 16.20 0.68
N GLU A 269 -10.63 17.21 0.70
CA GLU A 269 -10.56 18.33 1.65
C GLU A 269 -10.82 17.88 3.09
N GLN A 270 -11.79 16.99 3.31
CA GLN A 270 -12.04 16.42 4.64
C GLN A 270 -10.84 15.60 5.15
N ALA A 271 -10.16 14.90 4.23
CA ALA A 271 -8.94 14.16 4.56
C ALA A 271 -7.76 15.11 4.82
N PHE A 272 -7.67 16.22 4.09
CA PHE A 272 -6.57 17.18 4.16
C PHE A 272 -7.10 18.62 4.33
N PRO A 273 -7.58 18.99 5.53
CA PRO A 273 -8.30 20.24 5.77
C PRO A 273 -7.46 21.50 5.58
N GLN A 274 -6.13 21.40 5.55
CA GLN A 274 -5.21 22.50 5.24
C GLN A 274 -5.23 22.94 3.77
N PHE A 275 -5.85 22.14 2.90
CA PHE A 275 -5.96 22.43 1.48
C PHE A 275 -7.39 22.77 1.11
N GLU A 276 -7.52 23.65 0.12
CA GLU A 276 -8.69 23.73 -0.75
C GLU A 276 -8.40 22.87 -1.99
N VAL A 277 -9.40 22.15 -2.49
CA VAL A 277 -9.24 21.24 -3.62
C VAL A 277 -10.04 21.77 -4.80
N SER A 278 -9.32 22.24 -5.82
CA SER A 278 -9.97 22.56 -7.09
C SER A 278 -10.47 21.27 -7.75
N ASN A 279 -11.59 21.35 -8.48
CA ASN A 279 -12.16 20.22 -9.22
C ASN A 279 -12.57 20.67 -10.61
N GLN A 280 -12.26 19.85 -11.62
CA GLN A 280 -12.68 20.01 -13.00
C GLN A 280 -13.13 18.65 -13.53
N THR A 281 -14.26 18.66 -14.25
CA THR A 281 -14.78 17.49 -14.93
C THR A 281 -14.67 17.71 -16.44
N THR A 282 -13.99 16.80 -17.13
CA THR A 282 -13.88 16.81 -18.58
C THR A 282 -14.35 15.48 -19.17
N ARG A 283 -14.82 15.50 -20.41
CA ARG A 283 -15.28 14.31 -21.13
C ARG A 283 -14.47 14.16 -22.41
N GLU A 284 -13.84 13.01 -22.57
CA GLU A 284 -13.06 12.70 -23.77
C GLU A 284 -13.05 11.18 -24.02
N ASN A 285 -13.08 10.75 -25.27
CA ASN A 285 -12.90 9.34 -25.67
C ASN A 285 -13.81 8.33 -24.93
N GLY A 286 -15.08 8.70 -24.71
CA GLY A 286 -16.03 7.83 -24.01
C GLY A 286 -15.73 7.63 -22.52
N ARG A 287 -14.97 8.56 -21.91
CA ARG A 287 -14.67 8.59 -20.49
C ARG A 287 -14.93 9.98 -19.92
N VAL A 288 -15.17 10.01 -18.62
CA VAL A 288 -15.18 11.23 -17.82
C VAL A 288 -13.94 11.23 -16.94
N PHE A 289 -13.29 12.39 -16.88
CA PHE A 289 -12.10 12.62 -16.09
C PHE A 289 -12.39 13.65 -15.02
N TYR A 290 -11.92 13.36 -13.81
CA TYR A 290 -11.93 14.28 -12.68
C TYR A 290 -10.50 14.69 -12.40
N THR A 291 -10.22 15.98 -12.45
CA THR A 291 -8.89 16.50 -12.21
C THR A 291 -8.95 17.68 -11.27
N GLY A 292 -7.92 17.83 -10.48
CA GLY A 292 -7.88 18.89 -9.49
C GLY A 292 -6.55 18.94 -8.77
N CYS A 293 -6.31 20.06 -8.11
CA CYS A 293 -5.09 20.27 -7.34
C CYS A 293 -5.41 20.86 -5.97
N PHE A 294 -4.59 20.45 -5.01
CA PHE A 294 -4.58 20.92 -3.63
C PHE A 294 -3.88 22.28 -3.59
N ILE A 295 -4.59 23.28 -3.09
CA ILE A 295 -4.15 24.66 -2.91
C ILE A 295 -4.03 24.90 -1.42
N SER A 296 -2.85 25.32 -0.95
CA SER A 296 -2.64 25.57 0.48
C SER A 296 -3.45 26.79 0.93
N LYS A 297 -4.17 26.66 2.05
CA LYS A 297 -4.93 27.78 2.64
C LYS A 297 -4.05 28.85 3.29
N ASP A 298 -2.77 28.54 3.50
CA ASP A 298 -1.79 29.43 4.13
C ASP A 298 -0.98 30.25 3.08
N GLN A 299 -1.42 30.25 1.82
CA GLN A 299 -0.81 31.02 0.72
C GLN A 299 -1.63 32.25 0.33
#